data_AF-A0AA42C9V8-F1
#
_entry.id   AF-A0AA42C9V8-F1
#
_cell.length_a   1.000
_cell.length_b   1.000
_cell.length_c   1.000
_cell.angle_alpha   90.00
_cell.angle_beta   90.00
_cell.angle_gamma   90.00
#
_symmetry.space_group_name_H-M   'P 1'
#
loop_
_entity.id
_entity.type
_entity.pdbx_description
1 polymer ?
#
loop_
_entity_poly.entity_id
_entity_poly.type
_entity_poly.pdbx_seq_one_letter_code
_entity_poly.pdbx_strand_id
1 'polypeptide(L)'
;MKKSIFVSSTYRDLIKHRDGVHKVLEDFDVDIIGMENFGARNTTPLATCLSEIEKSSFYIGIIAMNYGSVEQTSQKSFTQLEYEKAVALGKDIRIFMIHDQNGEVKTGDIDFENETKLRNFKTILKKKHTIAFFENETDLAQQVYDLMKEITRNDVYIRPPVLKADLLSFKLNGQKSSIIVGIFNERPVELYTITHDGEDDYLDPSIDMDPIDSKLKIVREMIGNQEMLVLQYVNKRGYKTTIEGFKYQEKSDFKNLDTFLSAQLQEGGSVKSIIRAIRRIGKDEIDLSDWKETIIDALKKFK
;
A
#
# COMPACT_ATOMS: atom_id res chain seq x y z
N MET A 1 -9.26 -5.83 6.55
CA MET A 1 -9.87 -4.69 5.84
C MET A 1 -8.78 -3.65 5.61
N LYS A 2 -8.78 -2.99 4.44
CA LYS A 2 -7.85 -1.90 4.13
C LYS A 2 -8.01 -0.79 5.17
N LYS A 3 -6.91 -0.33 5.78
CA LYS A 3 -6.96 0.74 6.79
C LYS A 3 -7.19 2.07 6.09
N SER A 4 -8.13 2.88 6.59
CA SER A 4 -8.33 4.26 6.17
C SER A 4 -7.65 5.21 7.14
N ILE A 5 -6.76 6.08 6.63
CA ILE A 5 -5.89 6.98 7.41
C ILE A 5 -6.28 8.42 7.14
N PHE A 6 -6.69 9.14 8.18
CA PHE A 6 -6.93 10.58 8.12
C PHE A 6 -5.66 11.36 8.50
N VAL A 7 -5.19 12.25 7.62
CA VAL A 7 -4.00 13.09 7.88
C VAL A 7 -4.44 14.53 8.19
N SER A 8 -4.43 14.88 9.48
CA SER A 8 -4.78 16.20 10.00
C SER A 8 -3.55 17.07 10.23
N SER A 9 -3.56 18.28 9.70
CA SER A 9 -2.56 19.32 9.98
C SER A 9 -3.02 20.67 9.47
N THR A 10 -2.27 21.72 9.78
CA THR A 10 -2.30 22.94 8.96
C THR A 10 -1.76 22.66 7.55
N TYR A 11 -2.18 23.43 6.55
CA TYR A 11 -1.85 23.15 5.15
C TYR A 11 -0.68 23.98 4.62
N ARG A 12 -0.81 25.32 4.66
CA ARG A 12 0.08 26.24 3.93
C ARG A 12 1.55 26.13 4.35
N ASP A 13 1.79 26.02 5.66
CA ASP A 13 3.10 25.88 6.29
C ASP A 13 3.69 24.47 6.12
N LEU A 14 2.85 23.46 5.90
CA LEU A 14 3.26 22.05 5.92
C LEU A 14 3.12 21.36 4.56
N ILE A 15 3.03 22.09 3.45
CA ILE A 15 2.87 21.50 2.10
C ILE A 15 3.91 20.39 1.85
N LYS A 16 5.20 20.69 2.05
CA LYS A 16 6.28 19.70 1.83
C LYS A 16 6.19 18.49 2.76
N HIS A 17 5.84 18.74 4.02
CA HIS A 17 5.68 17.71 5.04
C HIS A 17 4.53 16.75 4.67
N ARG A 18 3.38 17.33 4.29
CA ARG A 18 2.20 16.57 3.83
C ARG A 18 2.50 15.81 2.54
N ASP A 19 3.23 16.38 1.59
CA ASP A 19 3.66 15.70 0.37
C ASP A 19 4.55 14.47 0.69
N GLY A 20 5.48 14.63 1.64
CA GLY A 20 6.34 13.53 2.10
C GLY A 20 5.53 12.39 2.74
N VAL A 21 4.65 12.74 3.68
CA VAL A 21 3.73 11.80 4.33
C VAL A 21 2.83 11.10 3.31
N HIS A 22 2.24 11.85 2.39
CA HIS A 22 1.38 11.28 1.35
C HIS A 22 2.14 10.27 0.49
N LYS A 23 3.36 10.59 0.03
CA LYS A 23 4.18 9.68 -0.78
C LYS A 23 4.50 8.39 -0.05
N VAL A 24 4.77 8.47 1.25
CA VAL A 24 5.01 7.31 2.11
C VAL A 24 3.75 6.47 2.24
N LEU A 25 2.60 7.08 2.53
CA LEU A 25 1.35 6.34 2.68
C LEU A 25 0.94 5.62 1.38
N GLU A 26 1.28 6.16 0.21
CA GLU A 26 1.06 5.48 -1.09
C GLU A 26 1.85 4.17 -1.25
N ASP A 27 2.90 3.97 -0.45
CA ASP A 27 3.69 2.73 -0.48
C ASP A 27 3.00 1.57 0.23
N PHE A 28 1.97 1.85 1.03
CA PHE A 28 1.20 0.87 1.79
C PHE A 28 -0.21 0.71 1.23
N ASP A 29 -0.80 -0.48 1.38
CA ASP A 29 -2.19 -0.70 0.96
C ASP A 29 -3.19 -0.12 1.97
N VAL A 30 -3.35 1.20 1.92
CA VAL A 30 -4.21 2.01 2.80
C VAL A 30 -5.01 3.03 2.00
N ASP A 31 -6.17 3.42 2.51
CA ASP A 31 -6.96 4.51 1.94
C ASP A 31 -6.55 5.83 2.61
N ILE A 32 -6.07 6.78 1.81
CA ILE A 32 -5.54 8.04 2.31
C ILE A 32 -6.65 9.10 2.26
N ILE A 33 -7.02 9.60 3.43
CA ILE A 33 -8.02 10.64 3.62
C ILE A 33 -7.30 11.92 4.05
N GLY A 34 -7.25 12.89 3.16
CA GLY A 34 -6.63 14.19 3.38
C GLY A 34 -7.33 15.26 2.58
N MET A 35 -7.17 16.52 3.00
CA MET A 35 -7.83 17.65 2.37
C MET A 35 -7.47 17.84 0.88
N GLU A 36 -6.37 17.23 0.43
CA GLU A 36 -5.95 17.15 -0.97
C GLU A 36 -6.97 16.41 -1.84
N ASN A 37 -7.71 15.47 -1.26
CA ASN A 37 -8.60 14.55 -1.98
C ASN A 37 -10.08 14.95 -1.91
N PHE A 38 -10.42 16.06 -1.24
CA PHE A 38 -11.82 16.41 -0.95
C PHE A 38 -12.57 17.00 -2.15
N GLY A 39 -11.90 17.56 -3.15
CA GLY A 39 -12.54 18.12 -4.35
C GLY A 39 -13.62 19.19 -4.06
N ALA A 40 -14.50 19.47 -5.04
CA ALA A 40 -15.64 20.37 -4.83
C ALA A 40 -16.77 19.68 -4.05
N ARG A 41 -17.34 20.38 -3.06
CA ARG A 41 -18.41 19.89 -2.17
C ARG A 41 -19.44 20.98 -1.86
N ASN A 42 -20.67 20.55 -1.54
CA ASN A 42 -21.77 21.44 -1.11
C ASN A 42 -21.74 21.74 0.41
N THR A 43 -20.87 21.06 1.16
CA THR A 43 -20.69 21.20 2.61
C THR A 43 -19.55 22.17 2.94
N THR A 44 -19.57 22.74 4.14
CA THR A 44 -18.47 23.58 4.60
C THR A 44 -17.17 22.75 4.74
N PRO A 45 -15.98 23.37 4.64
CA PRO A 45 -14.72 22.64 4.79
C PRO A 45 -14.63 21.87 6.10
N LEU A 46 -15.04 22.49 7.22
CA LEU A 46 -15.02 21.84 8.53
C LEU A 46 -15.99 20.64 8.62
N ALA A 47 -17.23 20.79 8.16
CA ALA A 47 -18.19 19.68 8.18
C ALA A 47 -17.69 18.49 7.33
N THR A 48 -17.03 18.79 6.22
CA THR A 48 -16.41 17.79 5.34
C THR A 48 -15.29 17.05 6.09
N CYS A 49 -14.33 17.76 6.69
CA CYS A 49 -13.27 17.14 7.48
C CYS A 49 -13.81 16.20 8.57
N LEU A 50 -14.81 16.66 9.34
CA LEU A 50 -15.38 15.86 10.44
C LEU A 50 -16.07 14.58 9.94
N SER A 51 -16.76 14.64 8.80
CA SER A 51 -17.36 13.44 8.18
C SER A 51 -16.33 12.45 7.64
N GLU A 52 -15.20 12.96 7.17
CA GLU A 52 -14.11 12.13 6.63
C GLU A 52 -13.35 11.38 7.75
N ILE A 53 -13.27 11.98 8.94
CA ILE A 53 -12.78 11.30 10.15
C ILE A 53 -13.71 10.15 10.55
N GLU A 54 -15.03 10.27 10.37
CA GLU A 54 -15.95 9.17 10.70
C GLU A 54 -15.65 7.91 9.88
N LYS A 55 -15.27 8.09 8.62
CA LYS A 55 -14.89 7.01 7.68
C LYS A 55 -13.47 6.48 7.91
N SER A 56 -12.61 7.21 8.63
CA SER A 56 -11.25 6.77 8.90
C SER A 56 -11.21 5.74 10.02
N SER A 57 -10.20 4.86 10.00
CA SER A 57 -9.90 3.94 11.10
C SER A 57 -8.72 4.44 11.95
N PHE A 58 -7.85 5.24 11.33
CA PHE A 58 -6.60 5.73 11.90
C PHE A 58 -6.50 7.24 11.68
N TYR A 59 -5.87 7.94 12.63
CA TYR A 59 -5.67 9.38 12.59
C TYR A 59 -4.18 9.70 12.80
N ILE A 60 -3.62 10.47 11.88
CA ILE A 60 -2.29 11.07 11.98
C ILE A 60 -2.46 12.57 12.14
N GLY A 61 -2.02 13.12 13.28
CA GLY A 61 -1.98 14.56 13.52
C GLY A 61 -0.56 15.09 13.39
N ILE A 62 -0.32 16.06 12.51
CA ILE A 62 0.98 16.72 12.32
C ILE A 62 0.84 18.15 12.84
N ILE A 63 1.59 18.47 13.90
CA ILE A 63 1.48 19.74 14.64
C ILE A 63 2.80 20.51 14.56
N ALA A 64 2.76 21.70 13.96
CA ALA A 64 3.93 22.56 13.81
C ALA A 64 3.80 23.87 14.62
N MET A 65 4.20 25.00 14.02
CA MET A 65 4.20 26.33 14.66
C MET A 65 3.00 27.20 14.26
N ASN A 66 2.05 26.65 13.52
CA ASN A 66 0.84 27.33 13.10
C ASN A 66 -0.38 26.71 13.79
N TYR A 67 -1.27 27.52 14.38
CA TYR A 67 -2.50 27.00 15.00
C TYR A 67 -3.55 26.63 13.94
N GLY A 68 -3.52 27.32 12.79
CA GLY A 68 -4.42 27.13 11.67
C GLY A 68 -5.70 27.94 11.76
N SER A 69 -6.59 27.71 10.78
CA SER A 69 -7.88 28.39 10.70
C SER A 69 -8.73 28.13 11.94
N VAL A 70 -9.19 29.20 12.59
CA VAL A 70 -10.04 29.15 13.78
C VAL A 70 -11.52 29.19 13.36
N GLU A 71 -12.31 28.25 13.88
CA GLU A 71 -13.76 28.27 13.72
C GLU A 71 -14.38 29.29 14.68
N GLN A 72 -15.31 30.11 14.16
CA GLN A 72 -15.78 31.32 14.84
C GLN A 72 -16.55 31.03 16.13
N THR A 73 -17.31 29.94 16.19
CA THR A 73 -18.20 29.62 17.31
C THR A 73 -17.44 29.00 18.48
N SER A 74 -16.64 27.98 18.21
CA SER A 74 -15.87 27.21 19.18
C SER A 74 -14.55 27.88 19.57
N GLN A 75 -14.08 28.84 18.75
CA GLN A 75 -12.80 29.52 18.92
C GLN A 75 -11.57 28.59 18.88
N LYS A 76 -11.74 27.37 18.36
CA LYS A 76 -10.70 26.34 18.19
C LYS A 76 -10.28 26.24 16.74
N SER A 77 -9.04 25.81 16.50
CA SER A 77 -8.59 25.52 15.14
C SER A 77 -9.25 24.27 14.58
N PHE A 78 -9.31 24.18 13.24
CA PHE A 78 -9.87 23.03 12.54
C PHE A 78 -9.13 21.74 12.93
N THR A 79 -7.79 21.78 12.96
CA THR A 79 -6.93 20.67 13.40
C THR A 79 -7.27 20.21 14.83
N GLN A 80 -7.56 21.14 15.74
CA GLN A 80 -7.97 20.78 17.10
C GLN A 80 -9.35 20.12 17.12
N LEU A 81 -10.31 20.63 16.35
CA LEU A 81 -11.66 20.05 16.25
C LEU A 81 -11.63 18.66 15.62
N GLU A 82 -10.80 18.46 14.60
CA GLU A 82 -10.52 17.17 13.97
C GLU A 82 -9.97 16.17 14.99
N TYR A 83 -8.95 16.56 15.76
CA TYR A 83 -8.41 15.73 16.84
C TYR A 83 -9.47 15.37 17.90
N GLU A 84 -10.24 16.35 18.37
CA GLU A 84 -11.28 16.12 19.38
C GLU A 84 -12.35 15.14 18.88
N LYS A 85 -12.74 15.24 17.60
CA LYS A 85 -13.66 14.29 16.96
C LYS A 85 -13.05 12.89 16.84
N ALA A 86 -11.79 12.78 16.44
CA ALA A 86 -11.09 11.49 16.36
C ALA A 86 -11.01 10.80 17.74
N VAL A 87 -10.74 11.56 18.80
CA VAL A 87 -10.78 11.05 20.19
C VAL A 87 -12.18 10.58 20.57
N ALA A 88 -13.21 11.37 20.28
CA ALA A 88 -14.60 11.03 20.61
C ALA A 88 -15.08 9.75 19.91
N LEU A 89 -14.57 9.47 18.71
CA LEU A 89 -14.87 8.27 17.93
C LEU A 89 -13.96 7.08 18.25
N GLY A 90 -13.01 7.22 19.18
CA GLY A 90 -12.09 6.15 19.56
C GLY A 90 -11.17 5.69 18.41
N LYS A 91 -10.76 6.61 17.52
CA LYS A 91 -9.82 6.29 16.45
C LYS A 91 -8.44 5.94 17.01
N ASP A 92 -7.67 5.14 16.28
CA ASP A 92 -6.26 4.94 16.59
C ASP A 92 -5.48 6.20 16.19
N ILE A 93 -4.86 6.88 17.16
CA ILE A 93 -4.29 8.23 17.00
C ILE A 93 -2.77 8.17 17.12
N ARG A 94 -2.06 8.80 16.17
CA ARG A 94 -0.62 9.09 16.26
C ARG A 94 -0.40 10.58 16.06
N ILE A 95 0.42 11.18 16.92
CA ILE A 95 0.71 12.61 16.90
C ILE A 95 2.20 12.82 16.63
N PHE A 96 2.47 13.53 15.55
CA PHE A 96 3.79 14.02 15.17
C PHE A 96 3.85 15.51 15.46
N MET A 97 4.90 15.96 16.13
CA MET A 97 5.06 17.36 16.52
C MET A 97 6.43 17.88 16.13
N ILE A 98 6.49 19.06 15.53
CA ILE A 98 7.78 19.65 15.19
C ILE A 98 8.58 19.96 16.46
N HIS A 99 9.89 19.74 16.44
CA HIS A 99 10.75 20.06 17.58
C HIS A 99 10.80 21.57 17.79
N ASP A 100 10.51 22.04 19.00
CA ASP A 100 10.38 23.48 19.26
C ASP A 100 11.72 24.23 19.11
N GLN A 101 12.86 23.53 19.24
CA GLN A 101 14.21 24.12 19.18
C GLN A 101 14.99 23.79 17.90
N ASN A 102 14.75 22.61 17.33
CA ASN A 102 15.55 22.08 16.22
C ASN A 102 14.75 22.00 14.91
N GLY A 103 13.44 22.26 14.97
CA GLY A 103 12.57 22.20 13.81
C GLY A 103 12.94 23.24 12.76
N GLU A 104 13.03 22.80 11.51
CA GLU A 104 13.23 23.65 10.35
C GLU A 104 11.93 24.39 10.01
N VAL A 105 11.73 25.54 10.65
CA VAL A 105 10.54 26.39 10.48
C VAL A 105 10.93 27.72 9.87
N LYS A 106 10.23 28.13 8.80
CA LYS A 106 10.39 29.49 8.26
C LYS A 106 9.60 30.47 9.11
N THR A 107 10.12 31.67 9.29
CA THR A 107 9.43 32.73 10.06
C THR A 107 7.99 32.99 9.59
N GLY A 108 7.75 32.93 8.27
CA GLY A 108 6.42 33.14 7.70
C GLY A 108 5.40 32.03 7.97
N ASP A 109 5.85 30.88 8.48
CA ASP A 109 5.01 29.72 8.78
C ASP A 109 4.56 29.71 10.27
N ILE A 110 5.07 30.63 11.09
CA ILE A 110 4.75 30.75 12.52
C ILE A 110 3.49 31.58 12.72
N ASP A 111 2.54 31.06 13.51
CA ASP A 111 1.34 31.79 13.93
C ASP A 111 1.57 32.50 15.27
N PHE A 112 1.94 33.78 15.18
CA PHE A 112 2.14 34.63 16.35
C PHE A 112 0.83 35.09 16.99
N GLU A 113 -0.27 35.15 16.24
CA GLU A 113 -1.56 35.65 16.74
C GLU A 113 -2.20 34.64 17.69
N ASN A 114 -2.11 33.35 17.37
CA ASN A 114 -2.72 32.27 18.15
C ASN A 114 -1.70 31.46 18.98
N GLU A 115 -0.51 32.01 19.23
CA GLU A 115 0.58 31.32 19.95
C GLU A 115 0.11 30.67 21.27
N THR A 116 -0.67 31.41 22.06
CA THR A 116 -1.19 30.89 23.34
C THR A 116 -2.16 29.72 23.13
N LYS A 117 -3.02 29.77 22.10
CA LYS A 117 -3.94 28.67 21.78
C LYS A 117 -3.18 27.44 21.29
N LEU A 118 -2.18 27.63 20.42
CA LEU A 118 -1.30 26.57 19.95
C LEU A 118 -0.54 25.90 21.09
N ARG A 119 0.06 26.70 21.99
CA ARG A 119 0.78 26.18 23.16
C ARG A 119 -0.13 25.34 24.04
N ASN A 120 -1.34 25.81 24.32
CA ASN A 120 -2.32 25.05 25.10
C ASN A 120 -2.69 23.74 24.41
N PHE A 121 -2.89 23.75 23.09
CA PHE A 121 -3.19 22.54 22.34
C PHE A 121 -2.01 21.55 22.35
N LYS A 122 -0.78 22.01 22.11
CA LYS A 122 0.44 21.19 22.24
C LYS A 122 0.56 20.56 23.64
N THR A 123 0.25 21.30 24.71
CA THR A 123 0.23 20.77 26.08
C THR A 123 -0.81 19.66 26.27
N ILE A 124 -2.03 19.83 25.72
CA ILE A 124 -3.06 18.79 25.77
C ILE A 124 -2.58 17.52 25.07
N LEU A 125 -1.96 17.65 23.89
CA LEU A 125 -1.45 16.53 23.12
C LEU A 125 -0.32 15.80 23.86
N LYS A 126 0.69 16.54 24.35
CA LYS A 126 1.82 15.99 25.14
C LYS A 126 1.36 15.26 26.40
N LYS A 127 0.22 15.66 27.00
CA LYS A 127 -0.35 14.98 28.17
C LYS A 127 -1.08 13.68 27.82
N LYS A 128 -1.72 13.62 26.65
CA LYS A 128 -2.59 12.50 26.25
C LYS A 128 -1.88 11.43 25.42
N HIS A 129 -0.77 11.78 24.76
CA HIS A 129 -0.10 10.94 23.77
C HIS A 129 1.41 10.94 23.97
N THR A 130 2.04 9.82 23.65
CA THR A 130 3.49 9.79 23.39
C THR A 130 3.73 10.46 22.04
N ILE A 131 4.43 11.60 22.04
CA ILE A 131 4.64 12.42 20.85
C ILE A 131 5.89 11.96 20.11
N ALA A 132 5.76 11.72 18.80
CA ALA A 132 6.89 11.56 17.90
C ALA A 132 7.34 12.95 17.42
N PHE A 133 8.56 13.36 17.77
CA PHE A 133 9.06 14.67 17.37
C PHE A 133 9.78 14.59 16.03
N PHE A 134 9.58 15.59 15.16
CA PHE A 134 10.30 15.68 13.88
C PHE A 134 10.98 17.03 13.69
N GLU A 135 12.05 17.06 12.91
CA GLU A 135 12.81 18.30 12.61
C GLU A 135 12.43 18.90 11.25
N ASN A 136 12.20 18.08 10.23
CA ASN A 136 11.89 18.53 8.86
C ASN A 136 11.02 17.51 8.10
N GLU A 137 10.75 17.77 6.82
CA GLU A 137 9.88 16.92 6.00
C GLU A 137 10.42 15.50 5.78
N THR A 138 11.74 15.32 5.77
CA THR A 138 12.38 14.03 5.52
C THR A 138 12.29 13.14 6.75
N ASP A 139 12.60 13.71 7.91
CA ASP A 139 12.49 13.03 9.20
C ASP A 139 11.05 12.60 9.48
N LEU A 140 10.07 13.50 9.28
CA LEU A 140 8.66 13.16 9.42
C LEU A 140 8.24 12.00 8.50
N ALA A 141 8.65 12.04 7.22
CA ALA A 141 8.31 10.98 6.27
C ALA A 141 8.89 9.63 6.70
N GLN A 142 10.14 9.60 7.18
CA GLN A 142 10.77 8.38 7.68
C GLN A 142 10.04 7.81 8.91
N GLN A 143 9.70 8.66 9.88
CA GLN A 143 8.98 8.20 11.07
C GLN A 143 7.58 7.68 10.73
N VAL A 144 6.88 8.30 9.77
CA VAL A 144 5.61 7.77 9.28
C VAL A 144 5.81 6.44 8.55
N TYR A 145 6.87 6.27 7.77
CA TYR A 145 7.17 5.00 7.10
C TYR A 145 7.38 3.87 8.12
N ASP A 146 8.15 4.12 9.18
CA ASP A 146 8.40 3.14 10.24
C ASP A 146 7.13 2.79 11.02
N LEU A 147 6.30 3.79 11.34
CA LEU A 147 4.96 3.59 11.91
C LEU A 147 4.11 2.71 11.00
N MET A 148 4.08 3.03 9.70
CA MET A 148 3.28 2.28 8.74
C MET A 148 3.72 0.82 8.68
N LYS A 149 5.04 0.57 8.61
CA LYS A 149 5.59 -0.78 8.71
C LYS A 149 5.10 -1.47 9.98
N GLU A 150 5.17 -0.84 11.14
CA GLU A 150 4.71 -1.45 12.40
C GLU A 150 3.22 -1.83 12.35
N ILE A 151 2.34 -0.90 11.92
CA ILE A 151 0.89 -1.11 11.97
C ILE A 151 0.37 -2.01 10.84
N THR A 152 1.14 -2.19 9.76
CA THR A 152 0.84 -3.15 8.69
C THR A 152 1.52 -4.50 8.91
N ARG A 153 2.60 -4.58 9.71
CA ARG A 153 3.31 -5.85 10.00
C ARG A 153 2.45 -6.87 10.72
N ASN A 154 1.45 -6.42 11.49
CA ASN A 154 0.55 -7.31 12.23
C ASN A 154 -0.47 -8.05 11.34
N ASP A 155 -0.58 -7.68 10.06
CA ASP A 155 -1.23 -8.54 9.05
C ASP A 155 -0.18 -9.52 8.49
N VAL A 156 0.45 -10.34 9.36
CA VAL A 156 1.40 -11.36 8.91
C VAL A 156 0.70 -12.27 7.90
N TYR A 157 1.10 -12.18 6.63
CA TYR A 157 0.63 -13.09 5.61
C TYR A 157 1.10 -14.51 5.97
N ILE A 158 0.17 -15.33 6.46
CA ILE A 158 0.36 -16.76 6.58
C ILE A 158 -0.20 -17.37 5.32
N ARG A 159 0.71 -17.83 4.45
CA ARG A 159 0.32 -18.44 3.17
C ARG A 159 -0.60 -19.63 3.41
N PRO A 160 -1.85 -19.62 2.88
CA PRO A 160 -2.73 -20.76 2.99
C PRO A 160 -2.22 -21.96 2.16
N PRO A 161 -2.66 -23.19 2.46
CA PRO A 161 -2.33 -24.37 1.66
C PRO A 161 -2.79 -24.25 0.20
N VAL A 162 -3.93 -23.57 -0.03
CA VAL A 162 -4.53 -23.33 -1.35
C VAL A 162 -4.68 -21.83 -1.56
N LEU A 163 -4.16 -21.35 -2.69
CA LEU A 163 -4.26 -19.96 -3.10
C LEU A 163 -5.00 -19.89 -4.43
N LYS A 164 -6.02 -19.03 -4.56
CA LYS A 164 -6.63 -18.73 -5.87
C LYS A 164 -5.58 -18.07 -6.76
N ALA A 165 -5.61 -18.29 -8.07
CA ALA A 165 -4.68 -17.60 -8.95
C ALA A 165 -5.30 -17.19 -10.28
N ASP A 166 -4.71 -16.14 -10.86
CA ASP A 166 -4.93 -15.70 -12.23
C ASP A 166 -3.74 -16.08 -13.11
N LEU A 167 -3.99 -16.33 -14.39
CA LEU A 167 -2.97 -16.61 -15.40
C LEU A 167 -3.01 -15.56 -16.49
N LEU A 168 -1.84 -15.04 -16.86
CA LEU A 168 -1.68 -14.04 -17.92
C LEU A 168 -0.61 -14.49 -18.88
N SER A 169 -0.95 -14.62 -20.15
CA SER A 169 0.02 -15.00 -21.18
C SER A 169 0.61 -13.77 -21.87
N PHE A 170 1.90 -13.84 -22.18
CA PHE A 170 2.63 -12.83 -22.94
C PHE A 170 3.65 -13.50 -23.84
N LYS A 171 4.38 -12.72 -24.63
CA LYS A 171 5.50 -13.21 -25.42
C LYS A 171 6.80 -12.65 -24.88
N LEU A 172 7.82 -13.50 -24.79
CA LEU A 172 9.18 -13.12 -24.46
C LEU A 172 10.08 -13.57 -25.61
N ASN A 173 10.74 -12.65 -26.29
CA ASN A 173 11.58 -12.95 -27.47
C ASN A 173 10.85 -13.82 -28.53
N GLY A 174 9.54 -13.59 -28.69
CA GLY A 174 8.69 -14.35 -29.62
C GLY A 174 8.16 -15.70 -29.09
N GLN A 175 8.67 -16.19 -27.97
CA GLN A 175 8.19 -17.40 -27.30
C GLN A 175 7.05 -17.09 -26.34
N LYS A 176 6.14 -18.04 -26.15
CA LYS A 176 5.02 -17.87 -25.24
C LYS A 176 5.53 -18.00 -23.79
N SER A 177 5.05 -17.13 -22.93
CA SER A 177 5.33 -17.16 -21.50
C SER A 177 4.06 -16.85 -20.72
N SER A 178 4.04 -17.14 -19.43
CA SER A 178 2.89 -16.83 -18.57
C SER A 178 3.30 -16.33 -17.20
N ILE A 179 2.50 -15.43 -16.66
CA ILE A 179 2.59 -14.93 -15.28
C ILE A 179 1.40 -15.49 -14.52
N ILE A 180 1.69 -16.17 -13.42
CA ILE A 180 0.69 -16.68 -12.48
C ILE A 180 0.68 -15.75 -11.28
N VAL A 181 -0.48 -15.18 -10.97
CA VAL A 181 -0.67 -14.27 -9.84
C VAL A 181 -1.49 -14.98 -8.78
N GLY A 182 -0.85 -15.33 -7.67
CA GLY A 182 -1.52 -15.86 -6.48
C GLY A 182 -2.26 -14.77 -5.72
N ILE A 183 -3.51 -15.03 -5.36
CA ILE A 183 -4.47 -14.07 -4.81
C ILE A 183 -4.97 -14.57 -3.44
N PHE A 184 -4.82 -13.72 -2.42
CA PHE A 184 -5.34 -13.94 -1.07
C PHE A 184 -6.15 -12.72 -0.62
N ASN A 185 -7.38 -12.94 -0.13
CA ASN A 185 -8.29 -11.87 0.29
C ASN A 185 -8.40 -10.73 -0.74
N GLU A 186 -8.60 -11.09 -2.02
CA GLU A 186 -8.69 -10.16 -3.16
C GLU A 186 -7.43 -9.30 -3.40
N ARG A 187 -6.28 -9.69 -2.86
CA ARG A 187 -4.98 -9.04 -3.08
C ARG A 187 -3.97 -9.99 -3.71
N PRO A 188 -3.11 -9.50 -4.62
CA PRO A 188 -1.99 -10.29 -5.12
C PRO A 188 -0.97 -10.49 -3.98
N VAL A 189 -0.44 -11.70 -3.85
CA VAL A 189 0.53 -12.06 -2.79
C VAL A 189 1.73 -12.86 -3.30
N GLU A 190 1.59 -13.53 -4.45
CA GLU A 190 2.65 -14.35 -5.04
C GLU A 190 2.62 -14.17 -6.56
N LEU A 191 3.81 -14.20 -7.17
CA LEU A 191 4.00 -14.08 -8.61
C LEU A 191 4.94 -15.19 -9.08
N TYR A 192 4.63 -15.81 -10.21
CA TYR A 192 5.49 -16.79 -10.86
C TYR A 192 5.46 -16.61 -12.37
N THR A 193 6.63 -16.42 -12.98
CA THR A 193 6.80 -16.29 -14.43
C THR A 193 7.36 -17.60 -14.99
N ILE A 194 6.59 -18.26 -15.83
CA ILE A 194 6.98 -19.49 -16.53
C ILE A 194 7.21 -19.21 -18.01
N THR A 195 8.28 -19.77 -18.57
CA THR A 195 8.56 -19.73 -20.02
C THR A 195 8.19 -21.06 -20.67
N HIS A 196 7.57 -20.99 -21.85
CA HIS A 196 7.20 -22.15 -22.66
C HIS A 196 8.16 -22.23 -23.85
N ASP A 197 9.40 -22.63 -23.57
CA ASP A 197 10.53 -22.60 -24.51
C ASP A 197 11.24 -23.94 -24.72
N GLY A 198 10.60 -25.07 -24.36
CA GLY A 198 11.25 -26.39 -24.39
C GLY A 198 10.31 -27.58 -24.58
N GLU A 199 10.82 -28.78 -24.30
CA GLU A 199 10.07 -30.05 -24.42
C GLU A 199 8.88 -30.16 -23.45
N ASP A 200 8.79 -29.25 -22.46
CA ASP A 200 7.78 -29.23 -21.40
C ASP A 200 6.58 -28.28 -21.65
N ASP A 201 6.34 -27.88 -22.90
CA ASP A 201 5.18 -27.05 -23.32
C ASP A 201 3.80 -27.64 -22.94
N TYR A 202 3.73 -28.94 -22.61
CA TYR A 202 2.52 -29.60 -22.13
C TYR A 202 2.06 -29.12 -20.74
N LEU A 203 2.88 -28.35 -20.03
CA LEU A 203 2.57 -27.78 -18.71
C LEU A 203 2.04 -26.33 -18.77
N ASP A 204 1.60 -25.85 -19.94
CA ASP A 204 0.97 -24.53 -20.06
C ASP A 204 -0.54 -24.60 -19.75
N PRO A 205 -1.01 -24.05 -18.61
CA PRO A 205 -2.43 -24.11 -18.27
C PRO A 205 -3.30 -23.36 -19.29
N SER A 206 -2.77 -22.34 -19.98
CA SER A 206 -3.55 -21.57 -20.95
C SER A 206 -3.98 -22.37 -22.18
N ILE A 207 -3.41 -23.56 -22.40
CA ILE A 207 -3.75 -24.43 -23.54
C ILE A 207 -5.04 -25.23 -23.28
N ASP A 208 -5.22 -25.81 -22.09
CA ASP A 208 -6.33 -26.73 -21.78
C ASP A 208 -7.27 -26.21 -20.69
N MET A 209 -6.98 -25.09 -20.04
CA MET A 209 -7.85 -24.52 -19.01
C MET A 209 -9.20 -24.07 -19.57
N ASP A 210 -10.27 -24.35 -18.81
CA ASP A 210 -11.62 -23.88 -19.12
C ASP A 210 -11.64 -22.35 -19.06
N PRO A 211 -12.02 -21.64 -20.15
CA PRO A 211 -12.04 -20.19 -20.17
C PRO A 211 -13.18 -19.58 -19.34
N ILE A 212 -14.19 -20.35 -18.94
CA ILE A 212 -15.37 -19.91 -18.19
C ILE A 212 -15.24 -20.24 -16.71
N ASP A 213 -14.79 -21.45 -16.36
CA ASP A 213 -14.66 -21.93 -14.97
C ASP A 213 -13.22 -22.34 -14.62
N SER A 214 -12.25 -21.50 -14.99
CA SER A 214 -10.82 -21.77 -14.89
C SER A 214 -10.37 -22.28 -13.51
N LYS A 215 -10.93 -21.73 -12.41
CA LYS A 215 -10.68 -22.13 -11.01
C LYS A 215 -9.20 -22.40 -10.70
N LEU A 216 -8.29 -21.66 -11.33
CA LEU A 216 -6.86 -21.86 -11.17
C LEU A 216 -6.45 -21.59 -9.72
N LYS A 217 -5.61 -22.48 -9.20
CA LYS A 217 -5.12 -22.47 -7.82
C LYS A 217 -3.65 -22.86 -7.78
N ILE A 218 -2.93 -22.26 -6.84
CA ILE A 218 -1.58 -22.68 -6.43
C ILE A 218 -1.74 -23.44 -5.12
N VAL A 219 -1.36 -24.71 -5.11
CA VAL A 219 -1.57 -25.61 -3.97
C VAL A 219 -0.23 -26.09 -3.43
N ARG A 220 -0.06 -26.11 -2.11
CA ARG A 220 1.02 -26.85 -1.43
C ARG A 220 0.61 -28.31 -1.35
N GLU A 221 1.38 -29.18 -1.98
CA GLU A 221 1.19 -30.61 -1.90
C GLU A 221 2.47 -31.32 -1.46
N MET A 222 2.30 -32.41 -0.71
CA MET A 222 3.39 -33.31 -0.37
C MET A 222 3.56 -34.31 -1.51
N ILE A 223 4.68 -34.22 -2.22
CA ILE A 223 5.06 -35.17 -3.26
C ILE A 223 6.25 -35.96 -2.73
N GLY A 224 5.99 -37.21 -2.35
CA GLY A 224 6.91 -37.99 -1.53
C GLY A 224 7.11 -37.34 -0.16
N ASN A 225 8.38 -37.04 0.19
CA ASN A 225 8.76 -36.38 1.45
C ASN A 225 9.04 -34.87 1.28
N GLN A 226 8.74 -34.29 0.12
CA GLN A 226 8.99 -32.88 -0.16
C GLN A 226 7.67 -32.14 -0.36
N GLU A 227 7.55 -30.98 0.29
CA GLU A 227 6.46 -30.05 -0.01
C GLU A 227 6.79 -29.29 -1.28
N MET A 228 5.89 -29.33 -2.27
CA MET A 228 6.02 -28.66 -3.55
C MET A 228 4.79 -27.82 -3.85
N LEU A 229 4.97 -26.80 -4.70
CA LEU A 229 3.86 -26.04 -5.26
C LEU A 229 3.41 -26.66 -6.57
N VAL A 230 2.11 -26.86 -6.71
CA VAL A 230 1.47 -27.36 -7.92
C VAL A 230 0.38 -26.40 -8.38
N LEU A 231 0.07 -26.41 -9.68
CA LEU A 231 -1.09 -25.70 -10.22
C LEU A 231 -2.25 -26.66 -10.36
N GLN A 232 -3.43 -26.24 -9.91
CA GLN A 232 -4.67 -26.99 -10.10
C GLN A 232 -5.71 -26.13 -10.78
N TYR A 233 -6.38 -26.65 -11.80
CA TYR A 233 -7.43 -25.96 -12.55
C TYR A 233 -8.44 -26.95 -13.11
N VAL A 234 -9.54 -26.43 -13.66
CA VAL A 234 -10.51 -27.23 -14.42
C VAL A 234 -10.21 -27.08 -15.91
N ASN A 235 -10.01 -28.19 -16.60
CA ASN A 235 -9.76 -28.15 -18.04
C ASN A 235 -11.04 -28.02 -18.87
N LYS A 236 -10.91 -27.80 -20.18
CA LYS A 236 -12.02 -27.65 -21.15
C LYS A 236 -13.01 -28.82 -21.19
N ARG A 237 -12.67 -29.95 -20.59
CA ARG A 237 -13.50 -31.15 -20.49
C ARG A 237 -14.16 -31.30 -19.12
N GLY A 238 -13.98 -30.34 -18.21
CA GLY A 238 -14.53 -30.34 -16.85
C GLY A 238 -13.74 -31.16 -15.83
N TYR A 239 -12.55 -31.66 -16.18
CA TYR A 239 -11.72 -32.46 -15.27
C TYR A 239 -10.78 -31.57 -14.47
N LYS A 240 -10.55 -31.95 -13.20
CA LYS A 240 -9.47 -31.39 -12.40
C LYS A 240 -8.13 -31.83 -13.02
N THR A 241 -7.33 -30.86 -13.43
CA THR A 241 -5.97 -31.07 -13.91
C THR A 241 -4.98 -30.53 -12.88
N THR A 242 -3.88 -31.26 -12.68
CA THR A 242 -2.78 -30.86 -11.80
C THR A 242 -1.50 -30.78 -12.62
N ILE A 243 -0.80 -29.67 -12.54
CA ILE A 243 0.54 -29.48 -13.10
C ILE A 243 1.52 -29.43 -11.93
N GLU A 244 2.33 -30.48 -11.83
CA GLU A 244 3.45 -30.56 -10.89
C GLU A 244 4.69 -29.88 -11.50
N GLY A 245 5.58 -29.37 -10.66
CA GLY A 245 6.89 -28.91 -11.13
C GLY A 245 6.88 -27.63 -11.99
N PHE A 246 5.79 -26.84 -12.03
CA PHE A 246 5.74 -25.61 -12.85
C PHE A 246 6.89 -24.64 -12.53
N LYS A 247 7.40 -24.65 -11.31
CA LYS A 247 8.56 -23.83 -10.89
C LYS A 247 9.87 -24.19 -11.59
N TYR A 248 9.99 -25.37 -12.18
CA TYR A 248 11.17 -25.74 -12.98
C TYR A 248 11.24 -24.95 -14.31
N GLN A 249 10.12 -24.38 -14.75
CA GLN A 249 10.03 -23.53 -15.95
C GLN A 249 10.35 -22.06 -15.64
N GLU A 250 10.65 -21.71 -14.39
CA GLU A 250 11.13 -20.37 -14.05
C GLU A 250 12.61 -20.22 -14.46
N LYS A 251 12.88 -19.34 -15.43
CA LYS A 251 14.26 -18.91 -15.70
C LYS A 251 14.82 -18.13 -14.51
N SER A 252 16.12 -18.25 -14.26
CA SER A 252 16.82 -17.62 -13.13
C SER A 252 16.56 -16.12 -13.01
N ASP A 253 16.46 -15.43 -14.15
CA ASP A 253 16.32 -13.98 -14.21
C ASP A 253 14.94 -13.53 -13.70
N PHE A 254 13.88 -14.29 -14.02
CA PHE A 254 12.54 -14.02 -13.50
C PHE A 254 12.35 -14.52 -12.07
N LYS A 255 12.93 -15.67 -11.71
CA LYS A 255 12.83 -16.25 -10.37
C LYS A 255 13.22 -15.26 -9.28
N ASN A 256 14.30 -14.50 -9.49
CA ASN A 256 14.76 -13.49 -8.54
C ASN A 256 13.78 -12.31 -8.44
N LEU A 257 13.27 -11.83 -9.58
CA LEU A 257 12.28 -10.75 -9.63
C LEU A 257 10.97 -11.17 -8.98
N ASP A 258 10.44 -12.33 -9.32
CA ASP A 258 9.21 -12.90 -8.79
C ASP A 258 9.30 -13.13 -7.27
N THR A 259 10.43 -13.63 -6.79
CA THR A 259 10.70 -13.80 -5.35
C THR A 259 10.69 -12.45 -4.64
N PHE A 260 11.37 -11.45 -5.20
CA PHE A 260 11.42 -10.10 -4.63
C PHE A 260 10.04 -9.43 -4.61
N LEU A 261 9.31 -9.45 -5.72
CA LEU A 261 7.98 -8.85 -5.82
C LEU A 261 6.97 -9.55 -4.91
N SER A 262 7.03 -10.89 -4.83
CA SER A 262 6.21 -11.66 -3.89
C SER A 262 6.49 -11.26 -2.45
N ALA A 263 7.76 -11.10 -2.05
CA ALA A 263 8.10 -10.65 -0.70
C ALA A 263 7.51 -9.26 -0.39
N GLN A 264 7.61 -8.31 -1.33
CA GLN A 264 7.04 -6.97 -1.16
C GLN A 264 5.50 -6.99 -1.05
N LEU A 265 4.81 -7.83 -1.82
CA LEU A 265 3.36 -8.02 -1.70
C LEU A 265 2.98 -8.59 -0.33
N GLN A 266 3.73 -9.57 0.15
CA GLN A 266 3.48 -10.26 1.43
C GLN A 266 3.77 -9.38 2.64
N GLU A 267 4.69 -8.42 2.52
CA GLU A 267 4.99 -7.40 3.53
C GLU A 267 3.97 -6.24 3.58
N GLY A 268 2.91 -6.30 2.76
CA GLY A 268 1.85 -5.29 2.72
C GLY A 268 2.16 -4.09 1.82
N GLY A 269 3.14 -4.21 0.92
CA GLY A 269 3.44 -3.21 -0.09
C GLY A 269 2.24 -2.99 -1.01
N SER A 270 1.97 -1.72 -1.34
CA SER A 270 0.86 -1.38 -2.23
C SER A 270 1.14 -1.86 -3.66
N VAL A 271 0.08 -2.25 -4.37
CA VAL A 271 0.13 -2.51 -5.81
C VAL A 271 0.77 -1.35 -6.58
N LYS A 272 0.55 -0.10 -6.13
CA LYS A 272 1.10 1.10 -6.74
C LYS A 272 2.62 1.21 -6.56
N SER A 273 3.17 0.91 -5.38
CA SER A 273 4.62 0.92 -5.13
C SER A 273 5.33 -0.16 -5.91
N ILE A 274 4.72 -1.34 -6.00
CA ILE A 274 5.25 -2.48 -6.76
C ILE A 274 5.30 -2.16 -8.27
N ILE A 275 4.22 -1.59 -8.83
CA ILE A 275 4.23 -1.09 -10.22
C ILE A 275 5.33 -0.05 -10.44
N ARG A 276 5.56 0.86 -9.48
CA ARG A 276 6.67 1.83 -9.56
C ARG A 276 8.03 1.14 -9.55
N ALA A 277 8.21 0.10 -8.73
CA ALA A 277 9.45 -0.67 -8.68
C ALA A 277 9.71 -1.40 -10.00
N ILE A 278 8.70 -2.07 -10.57
CA ILE A 278 8.79 -2.77 -11.86
C ILE A 278 9.21 -1.82 -12.99
N ARG A 279 8.63 -0.60 -13.04
CA ARG A 279 8.97 0.42 -14.03
C ARG A 279 10.42 0.92 -13.94
N ARG A 280 11.06 0.77 -12.78
CA ARG A 280 12.45 1.20 -12.54
C ARG A 280 13.48 0.11 -12.83
N ILE A 281 13.06 -1.14 -13.00
CA ILE A 281 13.95 -2.22 -13.44
C ILE A 281 14.63 -1.76 -14.73
N GLY A 282 15.96 -1.92 -14.81
CA GLY A 282 16.77 -1.44 -15.92
C GLY A 282 16.50 -2.15 -17.24
N LYS A 283 17.33 -1.84 -18.24
CA LYS A 283 17.47 -2.67 -19.44
C LYS A 283 18.57 -3.70 -19.14
N ASP A 284 18.20 -4.97 -19.13
CA ASP A 284 19.12 -6.09 -19.02
C ASP A 284 19.40 -6.66 -20.42
N GLU A 285 20.20 -7.74 -20.52
CA GLU A 285 20.45 -8.46 -21.78
C GLU A 285 19.16 -9.05 -22.39
N ILE A 286 18.12 -9.24 -21.57
CA ILE A 286 16.79 -9.69 -21.97
C ILE A 286 15.85 -8.48 -22.08
N ASP A 287 15.10 -8.38 -23.18
CA ASP A 287 14.04 -7.38 -23.31
C ASP A 287 12.85 -7.74 -22.41
N LEU A 288 12.80 -7.09 -21.24
CA LEU A 288 11.74 -7.27 -20.26
C LEU A 288 10.51 -6.40 -20.53
N SER A 289 10.43 -5.67 -21.65
CA SER A 289 9.35 -4.69 -21.90
C SER A 289 7.97 -5.35 -21.88
N ASP A 290 7.79 -6.46 -22.59
CA ASP A 290 6.52 -7.20 -22.63
C ASP A 290 6.16 -7.78 -21.25
N TRP A 291 7.15 -8.29 -20.51
CA TRP A 291 6.93 -8.78 -19.14
C TRP A 291 6.49 -7.64 -18.22
N LYS A 292 7.16 -6.48 -18.27
CA LYS A 292 6.84 -5.30 -17.44
C LYS A 292 5.41 -4.82 -17.71
N GLU A 293 5.01 -4.67 -18.97
CA GLU A 293 3.65 -4.22 -19.29
C GLU A 293 2.61 -5.27 -18.86
N THR A 294 2.85 -6.55 -19.12
CA THR A 294 1.93 -7.64 -18.74
C THR A 294 1.72 -7.69 -17.23
N ILE A 295 2.80 -7.66 -16.43
CA ILE A 295 2.69 -7.72 -14.97
C ILE A 295 2.06 -6.45 -14.40
N ILE A 296 2.33 -5.28 -15.00
CA ILE A 296 1.70 -4.02 -14.58
C ILE A 296 0.20 -4.08 -14.85
N ASP A 297 -0.24 -4.59 -15.99
CA ASP A 297 -1.65 -4.76 -16.33
C ASP A 297 -2.34 -5.82 -15.47
N ALA A 298 -1.62 -6.88 -15.09
CA ALA A 298 -2.04 -7.84 -14.08
C ALA A 298 -2.40 -7.14 -12.77
N LEU A 299 -1.44 -6.39 -12.24
CA LEU A 299 -1.50 -5.78 -10.92
C LEU A 299 -2.53 -4.64 -10.89
N LYS A 300 -2.73 -3.91 -12.00
CA LYS A 300 -3.76 -2.86 -12.10
C LYS A 300 -5.18 -3.35 -11.81
N LYS A 301 -5.48 -4.65 -11.97
CA LYS A 301 -6.80 -5.23 -11.64
C LYS A 301 -7.12 -5.22 -10.14
N PHE A 302 -6.09 -5.05 -9.30
CA PHE A 302 -6.17 -5.09 -7.84
C PHE A 302 -6.01 -3.71 -7.19
N LYS A 303 -6.21 -2.63 -7.94
CA LYS A 303 -6.13 -1.25 -7.46
C LYS A 303 -7.42 -0.77 -6.81
#